data_AF-A0A1C6DL63-F1
#
_entry.id   AF-A0A1C6DL63-F1
#
_cell.length_a   1.000
_cell.length_b   1.000
_cell.length_c   1.000
_cell.angle_alpha   90.00
_cell.angle_beta   90.00
_cell.angle_gamma   90.00
#
_symmetry.space_group_name_H-M   'P 1'
#
loop_
_entity.id
_entity.type
_entity.pdbx_description
1 polymer ?
#
loop_
_entity_poly.entity_id
_entity_poly.type
_entity_poly.pdbx_seq_one_letter_code
_entity_poly.pdbx_strand_id
1 'polypeptide(L)'
;MKLNPDCIRDILLYIESKTDSQIDCVDFEDLVNELNLYDENTLHYHVNQLLNFELVHNVEYSEDKPDYICDLSPLGHKFLADIRSDNIWNHTKSVAAKVGSVSLDALIQISTGVLTQIINKQLGY
;
A
#
# COMPACT_ATOMS: atom_id res chain seq x y z
N MET A 1 8.66 7.27 -12.57
CA MET A 1 9.50 6.75 -11.46
C MET A 1 9.40 5.23 -11.44
N LYS A 2 10.20 4.52 -10.64
CA LYS A 2 10.00 3.09 -10.39
C LYS A 2 9.12 2.92 -9.16
N LEU A 3 8.28 1.88 -9.15
CA LEU A 3 7.48 1.52 -7.98
C LEU A 3 8.41 1.21 -6.80
N ASN A 4 8.13 1.83 -5.66
CA ASN A 4 8.75 1.55 -4.37
C ASN A 4 7.71 0.82 -3.49
N PRO A 5 7.86 -0.51 -3.32
CA PRO A 5 6.91 -1.31 -2.55
C PRO A 5 6.80 -0.90 -1.08
N ASP A 6 7.91 -0.46 -0.48
CA ASP A 6 7.94 -0.04 0.92
C ASP A 6 7.18 1.28 1.11
N CYS A 7 7.37 2.25 0.20
CA CYS A 7 6.59 3.49 0.18
C CYS A 7 5.08 3.23 0.07
N ILE A 8 4.66 2.31 -0.80
CA ILE A 8 3.25 1.91 -0.94
C ILE A 8 2.70 1.37 0.39
N ARG A 9 3.42 0.45 1.03
CA ARG A 9 3.00 -0.14 2.31
C ARG A 9 2.89 0.93 3.39
N ASP A 10 3.84 1.85 3.46
CA ASP A 10 3.86 2.91 4.46
C ASP A 10 2.71 3.91 4.27
N ILE A 11 2.39 4.29 3.02
CA ILE A 11 1.22 5.13 2.72
C ILE A 11 -0.08 4.43 3.13
N LEU A 12 -0.24 3.14 2.79
CA LEU A 12 -1.43 2.37 3.16
C LEU A 12 -1.60 2.27 4.69
N LEU A 13 -0.52 2.01 5.42
CA LEU A 13 -0.50 1.99 6.89
C LEU A 13 -0.85 3.37 7.48
N TYR A 14 -0.31 4.44 6.88
CA TYR A 14 -0.61 5.80 7.31
C TYR A 14 -2.09 6.12 7.17
N ILE A 15 -2.67 5.91 5.98
CA ILE A 15 -4.09 6.18 5.70
C ILE A 15 -4.95 5.45 6.72
N GLU A 16 -4.77 4.12 6.87
CA GLU A 16 -5.55 3.31 7.81
C GLU A 16 -5.41 3.77 9.27
N SER A 17 -4.28 4.35 9.66
CA SER A 17 -4.07 4.84 11.03
C SER A 17 -4.76 6.18 11.33
N LYS A 18 -5.21 6.89 10.28
CA LYS A 18 -5.75 8.26 10.35
C LYS A 18 -7.20 8.36 9.89
N THR A 19 -7.71 7.36 9.17
CA THR A 19 -9.11 7.25 8.75
C THR A 19 -9.91 6.37 9.70
N ASP A 20 -11.21 6.66 9.83
CA ASP A 20 -12.18 5.84 10.53
C ASP A 20 -13.61 6.16 10.06
N SER A 21 -14.63 5.71 10.79
CA SER A 21 -16.04 5.98 10.46
C SER A 21 -16.45 7.46 10.46
N GLN A 22 -15.64 8.35 11.02
CA GLN A 22 -15.87 9.80 11.11
C GLN A 22 -14.88 10.61 10.26
N ILE A 23 -13.69 10.06 9.98
CA ILE A 23 -12.64 10.68 9.17
C ILE A 23 -12.44 9.83 7.91
N ASP A 24 -12.92 10.31 6.78
CA ASP A 24 -12.91 9.58 5.52
C ASP A 24 -11.70 9.86 4.63
N CYS A 25 -11.02 11.01 4.80
CA CYS A 25 -9.84 11.35 4.02
C CYS A 25 -8.74 12.00 4.87
N VAL A 26 -7.49 11.85 4.44
CA VAL A 26 -6.29 12.44 5.05
C VAL A 26 -5.72 13.54 4.16
N ASP A 27 -5.13 14.56 4.77
CA ASP A 27 -4.41 15.62 4.07
C ASP A 27 -3.06 15.12 3.54
N PHE A 28 -2.73 15.45 2.29
CA PHE A 28 -1.49 15.04 1.64
C PHE A 28 -0.24 15.71 2.24
N GLU A 29 -0.33 16.97 2.67
CA GLU A 29 0.78 17.67 3.33
C GLU A 29 1.08 17.01 4.69
N ASP A 30 0.06 16.58 5.43
CA ASP A 30 0.25 15.80 6.67
C ASP A 30 0.95 14.46 6.39
N LEU A 31 0.56 13.75 5.32
CA LEU A 31 1.25 12.54 4.85
C LEU A 31 2.72 12.80 4.57
N VAL A 32 3.04 13.89 3.85
CA VAL A 32 4.43 14.27 3.51
C VAL A 32 5.26 14.54 4.75
N ASN A 33 4.68 15.23 5.74
CA ASN A 33 5.37 15.54 6.99
C ASN A 33 5.67 14.29 7.84
N GLU A 34 4.71 13.36 7.91
CA GLU A 34 4.82 12.13 8.70
C GLU A 34 5.70 11.07 8.00
N LEU A 35 5.60 10.92 6.68
CA LEU A 35 6.39 9.99 5.87
C LEU A 35 7.64 10.65 5.25
N ASN A 36 8.33 11.49 6.01
CA ASN A 36 9.52 12.26 5.58
C ASN A 36 10.75 11.43 5.15
N LEU A 37 10.67 10.10 5.23
CA LEU A 37 11.64 9.17 4.64
C LEU A 37 11.62 9.20 3.10
N TYR A 38 10.52 9.68 2.51
CA TYR A 38 10.30 9.79 1.08
C TYR A 38 10.17 11.27 0.68
N ASP A 39 10.68 11.64 -0.50
CA ASP A 39 10.44 12.98 -1.04
C ASP A 39 8.98 13.13 -1.50
N GLU A 40 8.45 14.36 -1.49
CA GLU A 40 7.08 14.69 -1.88
C GLU A 40 6.71 14.12 -3.27
N ASN A 41 7.62 14.20 -4.24
CA ASN A 41 7.38 13.70 -5.59
C ASN A 41 7.29 12.16 -5.62
N THR A 42 8.06 11.47 -4.79
CA THR A 42 7.90 10.02 -4.55
C THR A 42 6.52 9.72 -3.95
N LEU A 43 6.09 10.44 -2.93
CA LEU A 43 4.77 10.21 -2.29
C LEU A 43 3.63 10.47 -3.28
N HIS A 44 3.65 11.60 -3.98
CA HIS A 44 2.68 11.93 -5.02
C HIS A 44 2.59 10.80 -6.07
N TYR A 45 3.72 10.36 -6.63
CA TYR A 45 3.72 9.29 -7.61
C TYR A 45 3.04 8.02 -7.09
N HIS A 46 3.31 7.61 -5.84
CA HIS A 46 2.75 6.39 -5.28
C HIS A 46 1.27 6.53 -4.89
N VAL A 47 0.83 7.69 -4.39
CA VAL A 47 -0.61 7.98 -4.17
C VAL A 47 -1.39 7.83 -5.48
N ASN A 48 -0.87 8.35 -6.60
CA ASN A 48 -1.48 8.14 -7.91
C ASN A 48 -1.51 6.65 -8.31
N GLN A 49 -0.50 5.86 -7.94
CA GLN A 49 -0.54 4.41 -8.17
C GLN A 49 -1.61 3.73 -7.31
N LEU A 50 -1.78 4.14 -6.05
CA LEU A 50 -2.85 3.58 -5.19
C LEU A 50 -4.24 3.79 -5.79
N LEU A 51 -4.51 4.99 -6.31
CA LEU A 51 -5.78 5.29 -6.99
C LEU A 51 -5.96 4.45 -8.25
N ASN A 52 -4.94 4.36 -9.11
CA ASN A 52 -5.00 3.61 -10.37
C ASN A 52 -5.22 2.10 -10.17
N PHE A 53 -4.83 1.57 -9.01
CA PHE A 53 -5.03 0.17 -8.62
C PHE A 53 -6.24 -0.02 -7.70
N GLU A 54 -7.06 1.04 -7.52
CA GLU A 54 -8.27 1.02 -6.70
C GLU A 54 -7.99 0.58 -5.25
N LEU A 55 -6.81 0.87 -4.69
CA LEU A 55 -6.46 0.56 -3.31
C LEU A 55 -6.97 1.60 -2.31
N VAL A 56 -7.31 2.79 -2.79
CA VAL A 56 -7.99 3.87 -2.05
C VAL A 56 -9.28 4.21 -2.77
N HIS A 57 -10.26 4.76 -2.04
CA HIS A 57 -11.55 5.10 -2.62
C HIS A 57 -11.48 6.26 -3.61
N ASN A 58 -10.70 7.30 -3.28
CA ASN A 58 -10.54 8.47 -4.12
C ASN A 58 -9.27 9.25 -3.73
N VAL A 59 -8.81 10.12 -4.62
CA VAL A 59 -7.85 11.17 -4.32
C VAL A 59 -8.40 12.48 -4.89
N GLU A 60 -8.50 13.50 -4.05
CA GLU A 60 -8.83 14.85 -4.49
C GLU A 60 -7.55 15.58 -4.92
N TYR A 61 -7.67 16.41 -5.97
CA TYR A 61 -6.52 17.08 -6.56
C TYR A 61 -6.71 18.61 -6.57
N SER A 62 -5.64 19.32 -6.25
CA SER A 62 -5.51 20.76 -6.37
C SER A 62 -4.23 21.07 -7.15
N GLU A 63 -4.33 21.89 -8.20
CA GLU A 63 -3.19 22.23 -9.09
C GLU A 63 -2.39 21.01 -9.58
N ASP A 64 -3.10 19.95 -10.00
CA ASP A 64 -2.54 18.66 -10.45
C ASP A 64 -1.69 17.91 -9.38
N LYS A 65 -1.87 18.24 -8.10
CA LYS A 65 -1.27 17.52 -6.96
C LYS A 65 -2.35 16.92 -6.05
N PRO A 66 -2.11 15.76 -5.43
CA PRO A 66 -2.97 15.22 -4.39
C PRO A 66 -3.13 16.23 -3.25
N ASP A 67 -4.37 16.47 -2.85
CA ASP A 67 -4.74 17.36 -1.76
C ASP A 67 -5.28 16.52 -0.59
N TYR A 68 -6.30 15.68 -0.86
CA TYR A 68 -6.84 14.72 0.09
C TYR A 68 -6.82 13.30 -0.47
N ILE A 69 -6.49 12.33 0.38
CA ILE A 69 -6.52 10.91 0.05
C ILE A 69 -7.59 10.24 0.90
N CYS A 70 -8.61 9.69 0.25
CA CYS A 70 -9.70 9.04 0.97
C CYS A 70 -9.33 7.61 1.37
N ASP A 71 -10.15 7.06 2.26
CA ASP A 71 -9.91 5.80 2.96
C ASP A 71 -9.58 4.64 2.01
N LEU A 72 -8.96 3.61 2.57
CA LEU A 72 -8.63 2.39 1.85
C LEU A 72 -9.90 1.77 1.29
N SER A 73 -9.82 1.31 0.03
CA SER A 73 -10.89 0.50 -0.52
C SER A 73 -10.90 -0.89 0.13
N PRO A 74 -11.95 -1.71 -0.09
CA PRO A 74 -11.91 -3.12 0.31
C PRO A 74 -10.70 -3.89 -0.24
N LEU A 75 -10.21 -3.53 -1.44
CA LEU A 75 -8.99 -4.10 -2.01
C LEU A 75 -7.75 -3.60 -1.27
N GLY A 76 -7.71 -2.32 -0.92
CA GLY A 76 -6.66 -1.71 -0.08
C GLY A 76 -6.53 -2.40 1.27
N HIS A 77 -7.64 -2.51 2.01
CA HIS A 77 -7.66 -3.21 3.30
C HIS A 77 -7.24 -4.68 3.20
N LYS A 78 -7.72 -5.39 2.17
CA LYS A 78 -7.32 -6.79 1.95
C LYS A 78 -5.82 -6.90 1.69
N PHE A 79 -5.30 -6.12 0.75
CA PHE A 79 -3.88 -6.15 0.42
C PHE A 79 -3.02 -5.78 1.64
N LEU A 80 -3.38 -4.70 2.34
CA LEU A 80 -2.69 -4.27 3.54
C LEU A 80 -2.72 -5.34 4.64
N ALA A 81 -3.85 -6.03 4.84
CA ALA A 81 -3.96 -7.13 5.79
C ALA A 81 -3.01 -8.28 5.45
N ASP A 82 -2.88 -8.64 4.17
CA ASP A 82 -1.97 -9.68 3.71
C ASP A 82 -0.50 -9.30 3.98
N ILE A 83 -0.13 -8.03 3.80
CA ILE A 83 1.27 -7.56 3.98
C ILE A 83 1.54 -6.88 5.32
N ARG A 84 0.58 -6.86 6.26
CA ARG A 84 0.74 -6.14 7.54
C ARG A 84 1.89 -6.70 8.36
N SER A 85 2.03 -8.03 8.41
CA SER A 85 3.14 -8.66 9.13
C SER A 85 4.45 -8.45 8.40
N ASP A 86 5.47 -7.95 9.09
CA ASP A 86 6.82 -7.82 8.52
C ASP A 86 7.38 -9.15 8.00
N ASN A 87 6.99 -10.27 8.62
CA ASN A 87 7.37 -11.60 8.14
C ASN A 87 6.79 -11.87 6.74
N ILE A 88 5.48 -11.67 6.57
CA ILE A 88 4.81 -11.86 5.27
C ILE A 88 5.34 -10.86 4.25
N TRP A 89 5.55 -9.60 4.66
CA TRP A 89 6.05 -8.57 3.76
C TRP A 89 7.45 -8.86 3.25
N ASN A 90 8.38 -9.20 4.15
CA ASN A 90 9.75 -9.55 3.76
C ASN A 90 9.79 -10.80 2.87
N HIS A 91 8.94 -11.79 3.13
CA HIS A 91 8.85 -12.97 2.28
C HIS A 91 8.27 -12.64 0.90
N THR A 92 7.21 -11.82 0.84
CA THR A 92 6.63 -11.28 -0.41
C THR A 92 7.68 -10.59 -1.26
N LYS A 93 8.43 -9.64 -0.68
CA LYS A 93 9.52 -8.93 -1.37
C LYS A 93 10.61 -9.89 -1.87
N SER A 94 10.98 -10.88 -1.06
CA SER A 94 11.96 -11.91 -1.47
C SER A 94 11.47 -12.73 -2.67
N VAL A 95 10.20 -13.14 -2.70
CA VAL A 95 9.62 -13.89 -3.83
C VAL A 95 9.54 -13.00 -5.08
N ALA A 96 9.07 -11.77 -4.95
CA ALA A 96 9.01 -10.79 -6.03
C ALA A 96 10.39 -10.56 -6.67
N ALA A 97 11.42 -10.39 -5.85
CA ALA A 97 12.80 -10.24 -6.32
C ALA A 97 13.32 -11.48 -7.07
N LYS A 98 13.00 -12.69 -6.60
CA LYS A 98 13.39 -13.96 -7.25
C LYS A 98 12.71 -14.17 -8.60
N VAL A 99 11.44 -13.78 -8.71
CA VAL A 99 10.66 -13.87 -9.96
C VAL A 99 11.00 -12.72 -10.92
N GLY A 100 11.60 -11.63 -10.41
CA GLY A 100 11.94 -10.45 -11.19
C GLY A 100 10.74 -9.57 -11.53
N SER A 101 9.63 -9.72 -10.80
CA SER A 101 8.41 -8.93 -10.99
C SER A 101 8.08 -8.14 -9.73
N VAL A 102 8.06 -6.82 -9.86
CA VAL A 102 7.80 -5.86 -8.77
C VAL A 102 6.68 -4.89 -9.11
N SER A 103 5.77 -5.27 -10.02
CA SER A 103 4.53 -4.52 -10.24
C SER A 103 3.60 -4.65 -9.03
N LEU A 104 2.70 -3.70 -8.85
CA LEU A 104 1.73 -3.74 -7.73
C LEU A 104 0.80 -4.96 -7.83
N ASP A 105 0.33 -5.32 -9.04
CA ASP A 105 -0.40 -6.57 -9.27
C ASP A 105 0.39 -7.81 -8.83
N ALA A 106 1.68 -7.87 -9.17
CA ALA A 106 2.53 -9.00 -8.79
C ALA A 106 2.69 -9.06 -7.26
N LEU A 107 2.86 -7.92 -6.60
CA LEU A 107 2.96 -7.85 -5.14
C LEU A 107 1.68 -8.36 -4.46
N ILE A 108 0.50 -7.94 -4.96
CA ILE A 108 -0.80 -8.40 -4.45
C ILE A 108 -0.97 -9.93 -4.64
N GLN A 109 -0.62 -10.45 -5.82
CA GLN A 109 -0.72 -11.88 -6.08
C GLN A 109 0.27 -12.68 -5.23
N ILE A 110 1.50 -12.21 -5.10
CA ILE A 110 2.55 -12.87 -4.33
C ILE A 110 2.20 -12.85 -2.84
N SER A 111 1.73 -11.74 -2.28
CA SER A 111 1.34 -11.67 -0.86
C SER A 111 0.23 -12.66 -0.52
N THR A 112 -0.77 -12.78 -1.40
CA THR A 112 -1.84 -13.78 -1.29
C THR A 112 -1.28 -15.20 -1.28
N GLY A 113 -0.33 -15.50 -2.17
CA GLY A 113 0.33 -16.81 -2.25
C GLY A 113 1.18 -17.13 -1.02
N VAL A 114 1.94 -16.14 -0.51
CA VAL A 114 2.74 -16.28 0.71
C VAL A 114 1.83 -16.54 1.92
N LEU A 115 0.75 -15.79 2.07
CA LEU A 115 -0.22 -16.00 3.14
C LEU A 115 -0.84 -17.41 3.06
N THR A 116 -1.25 -17.84 1.87
CA THR A 116 -1.79 -19.19 1.64
C THR A 116 -0.80 -20.28 2.06
N GLN A 117 0.48 -20.11 1.72
CA GLN A 117 1.52 -21.06 2.12
C GLN A 117 1.67 -21.13 3.65
N ILE A 118 1.59 -20.00 4.34
CA ILE A 118 1.66 -19.94 5.81
C ILE A 118 0.42 -20.62 6.43
N ILE A 119 -0.77 -20.37 5.89
CA ILE A 119 -2.01 -21.02 6.32
C ILE A 119 -1.89 -22.55 6.19
N ASN A 120 -1.44 -23.05 5.04
CA ASN A 120 -1.27 -24.48 4.82
C ASN A 120 -0.32 -25.11 5.84
N LYS A 121 0.82 -24.45 6.13
CA LYS A 121 1.76 -24.90 7.16
C LYS A 121 1.14 -24.98 8.56
N GLN A 122 0.27 -24.02 8.91
CA GLN A 122 -0.40 -24.01 10.22
C GLN A 122 -1.50 -25.06 10.32
N LEU A 123 -2.18 -25.35 9.21
CA LEU A 123 -3.22 -26.38 9.14
C LEU A 123 -2.65 -27.80 9.00
N GLY A 124 -1.34 -27.94 8.77
CA GLY A 124 -0.67 -29.23 8.63
C GLY A 124 -0.79 -29.86 7.24
N TYR A 125 -1.02 -29.05 6.21
CA TYR A 125 -0.98 -29.45 4.79
C TYR A 125 0.42 -29.30 4.19
#